data_AF-A0A849S7R0-F1
#
_entry.id   AF-A0A849S7R0-F1
#
_cell.length_a   1.000
_cell.length_b   1.000
_cell.length_c   1.000
_cell.angle_alpha   90.00
_cell.angle_beta   90.00
_cell.angle_gamma   90.00
#
_symmetry.space_group_name_H-M   'P 1'
#
loop_
_entity.id
_entity.type
_entity.pdbx_description
1 polymer ?
#
loop_
_entity_poly.entity_id
_entity_poly.type
_entity_poly.pdbx_seq_one_letter_code
_entity_poly.pdbx_strand_id
1 'polypeptide(L)'
;MKINRQSLLIALTLQTLLTGCASITKDANQPVRVETYSKNNVAVTGANCIGKNERGEFHTESSGVMRPHRSGENLLVTCTKEGEATGFATLISRANGGMFGNILFGGGIGAIIDHNKGTAYSYPDWIRVIMGDDLVYDRKNNKENEIMLGQSASPEELKKVALAKADEEKAAQDKALAEQNSAKVKAEAGQANP
;
A
#
# COMPACT_ATOMS: atom_id res chain seq x y z
N MET A 1 54.36 -6.10 12.35
CA MET A 1 52.91 -6.18 12.65
C MET A 1 52.45 -7.62 12.36
N LYS A 2 52.25 -8.46 13.40
CA LYS A 2 51.85 -9.87 13.22
C LYS A 2 50.32 -9.94 13.16
N ILE A 3 49.77 -10.12 11.97
CA ILE A 3 48.32 -10.27 11.78
C ILE A 3 47.94 -11.68 12.23
N ASN A 4 47.11 -11.77 13.28
CA ASN A 4 46.75 -13.02 13.91
C ASN A 4 45.69 -13.76 13.07
N ARG A 5 45.93 -15.05 12.79
CA ARG A 5 45.04 -15.87 11.93
C ARG A 5 43.61 -15.97 12.47
N GLN A 6 43.43 -15.88 13.78
CA GLN A 6 42.10 -15.85 14.39
C GLN A 6 41.36 -14.52 14.16
N SER A 7 42.08 -13.40 14.08
CA SER A 7 41.50 -12.10 13.72
C SER A 7 41.04 -12.04 12.26
N LEU A 8 41.68 -12.81 11.37
CA LEU A 8 41.29 -12.91 9.96
C LEU A 8 39.99 -13.71 9.77
N LEU A 9 39.75 -14.71 10.62
CA LEU A 9 38.53 -15.54 10.57
C LEU A 9 37.31 -14.79 11.11
N ILE A 10 37.47 -14.00 12.18
CA ILE A 10 36.36 -13.19 12.75
C ILE A 10 35.94 -12.08 11.77
N ALA A 11 36.89 -11.45 11.08
CA ALA A 11 36.62 -10.42 10.09
C ALA A 11 35.91 -10.95 8.83
N LEU A 12 36.07 -12.24 8.50
CA LEU A 12 35.46 -12.87 7.33
C LEU A 12 34.02 -13.33 7.59
N THR A 13 33.69 -13.73 8.83
CA THR A 13 32.31 -14.09 9.22
C THR A 13 31.36 -12.91 9.38
N LEU A 14 31.86 -11.67 9.57
CA LEU A 14 30.99 -10.49 9.72
C LEU A 14 30.43 -9.97 8.38
N GLN A 15 31.00 -10.40 7.25
CA GLN A 15 30.60 -9.90 5.92
C GLN A 15 29.40 -10.66 5.32
N THR A 16 29.01 -11.81 5.88
CA THR A 16 27.91 -12.64 5.34
C THR A 16 26.52 -12.28 5.89
N LEU A 17 26.40 -11.22 6.72
CA LEU A 17 25.13 -10.81 7.33
C LEU A 17 24.42 -9.64 6.60
N LEU A 18 24.96 -9.12 5.50
CA LEU A 18 24.35 -8.02 4.73
C LEU A 18 23.63 -8.45 3.44
N THR A 19 23.36 -9.75 3.23
CA THR A 19 22.46 -10.18 2.14
C THR A 19 20.99 -9.98 2.54
N GLY A 20 20.65 -8.79 3.03
CA GLY A 20 19.28 -8.32 3.06
C GLY A 20 18.99 -7.66 1.72
N CYS A 21 18.37 -8.39 0.79
CA CYS A 21 17.71 -7.77 -0.37
C CYS A 21 16.49 -6.98 0.13
N ALA A 22 16.71 -5.92 0.90
CA ALA A 22 15.67 -4.98 1.26
C ALA A 22 15.45 -4.12 0.01
N SER A 23 14.48 -4.49 -0.82
CA SER A 23 13.94 -3.62 -1.86
C SER A 23 13.23 -2.46 -1.17
N ILE A 24 14.01 -1.45 -0.74
CA ILE A 24 13.55 -0.27 0.00
C ILE A 24 12.71 0.66 -0.90
N THR A 25 12.80 0.51 -2.22
CA THR A 25 11.90 1.17 -3.16
C THR A 25 10.73 0.25 -3.46
N LYS A 26 9.57 0.50 -2.84
CA LYS A 26 8.32 -0.09 -3.33
C LYS A 26 8.02 0.50 -4.71
N ASP A 27 7.71 -0.34 -5.68
CA ASP A 27 7.27 0.09 -7.02
C ASP A 27 6.05 1.01 -6.86
N ALA A 28 6.01 2.11 -7.62
CA ALA A 28 4.90 3.03 -7.63
C ALA A 28 3.63 2.39 -8.21
N ASN A 29 3.76 1.35 -9.03
CA ASN A 29 2.63 0.55 -9.50
C ASN A 29 2.45 -0.70 -8.65
N GLN A 30 1.20 -1.06 -8.38
CA GLN A 30 0.87 -2.25 -7.60
C GLN A 30 0.08 -3.24 -8.46
N PRO A 31 0.43 -4.54 -8.50
CA PRO A 31 -0.45 -5.54 -9.09
C PRO A 31 -1.73 -5.72 -8.24
N VAL A 32 -2.89 -5.64 -8.89
CA VAL A 32 -4.21 -5.91 -8.30
C VAL A 32 -4.93 -6.93 -9.19
N ARG A 33 -5.16 -8.12 -8.66
CA ARG A 33 -5.89 -9.21 -9.32
C ARG A 33 -7.39 -8.95 -9.19
N VAL A 34 -8.11 -8.95 -10.30
CA VAL A 34 -9.55 -8.68 -10.33
C VAL A 34 -10.27 -9.89 -10.89
N GLU A 35 -11.12 -10.51 -10.08
CA GLU A 35 -12.06 -11.52 -10.55
C GLU A 35 -13.49 -10.98 -10.48
N THR A 36 -14.32 -11.34 -11.45
CA THR A 36 -15.74 -10.92 -11.47
C THR A 36 -16.66 -12.13 -11.39
N TYR A 37 -17.73 -12.03 -10.61
CA TYR A 37 -18.73 -13.08 -10.42
C TYR A 37 -20.14 -12.49 -10.49
N SER A 38 -21.12 -13.30 -10.85
CA SER A 38 -22.54 -12.94 -10.73
C SER A 38 -23.00 -13.05 -9.27
N LYS A 39 -24.21 -12.54 -8.98
CA LYS A 39 -24.84 -12.67 -7.65
C LYS A 39 -25.05 -14.12 -7.20
N ASN A 40 -25.12 -15.04 -8.15
CA ASN A 40 -25.23 -16.48 -7.89
C ASN A 40 -23.85 -17.16 -7.75
N ASN A 41 -22.78 -16.37 -7.57
CA ASN A 41 -21.40 -16.83 -7.39
C ASN A 41 -20.87 -17.66 -8.59
N VAL A 42 -21.35 -17.35 -9.80
CA VAL A 42 -20.82 -17.92 -11.05
C VAL A 42 -19.78 -16.97 -11.62
N ALA A 43 -18.61 -17.49 -12.01
CA ALA A 43 -17.55 -16.67 -12.59
C ALA A 43 -18.03 -16.01 -13.90
N VAL A 44 -17.80 -14.70 -14.01
CA VAL A 44 -18.04 -13.90 -15.21
C VAL A 44 -16.68 -13.61 -15.83
N THR A 45 -16.37 -14.18 -16.99
CA THR A 45 -15.08 -13.96 -17.67
C THR A 45 -15.17 -12.85 -18.71
N GLY A 46 -14.06 -12.21 -19.08
CA GLY A 46 -14.03 -11.20 -20.15
C GLY A 46 -14.83 -9.91 -19.86
N ALA A 47 -15.10 -9.60 -18.58
CA ALA A 47 -15.59 -8.27 -18.21
C ALA A 47 -14.43 -7.27 -18.29
N ASN A 48 -14.71 -6.08 -18.83
CA ASN A 48 -13.75 -4.98 -18.90
C ASN A 48 -13.75 -4.24 -17.56
N CYS A 49 -12.61 -4.22 -16.87
CA CYS A 49 -12.47 -3.57 -15.57
C CYS A 49 -11.54 -2.36 -15.69
N ILE A 50 -12.03 -1.22 -15.19
CA ILE A 50 -11.35 0.07 -15.20
C ILE A 50 -11.19 0.54 -13.76
N GLY A 51 -9.95 0.68 -13.29
CA GLY A 51 -9.61 1.29 -12.02
C GLY A 51 -9.21 2.76 -12.21
N LYS A 52 -9.74 3.66 -11.38
CA LYS A 52 -9.44 5.09 -11.39
C LYS A 52 -9.03 5.60 -10.02
N ASN A 53 -7.99 6.42 -10.00
CA ASN A 53 -7.64 7.28 -8.87
C ASN A 53 -7.12 8.62 -9.42
N GLU A 54 -6.56 9.47 -8.57
CA GLU A 54 -6.04 10.79 -8.99
C GLU A 54 -4.76 10.70 -9.84
N ARG A 55 -4.17 9.51 -9.99
CA ARG A 55 -2.97 9.25 -10.80
C ARG A 55 -3.29 8.71 -12.20
N GLY A 56 -4.55 8.39 -12.48
CA GLY A 56 -4.99 8.03 -13.82
C GLY A 56 -5.99 6.89 -13.83
N GLU A 57 -6.06 6.26 -15.01
CA GLU A 57 -6.97 5.18 -15.33
C GLU A 57 -6.16 3.93 -15.72
N PHE A 58 -6.56 2.79 -15.20
CA PHE A 58 -5.84 1.53 -15.34
C PHE A 58 -6.83 0.46 -15.78
N HIS A 59 -6.44 -0.35 -16.75
CA HIS A 59 -7.33 -1.30 -17.40
C HIS A 59 -6.88 -2.73 -17.16
N THR A 60 -7.85 -3.63 -17.03
CA THR A 60 -7.64 -5.07 -17.09
C THR A 60 -8.93 -5.77 -17.53
N GLU A 61 -8.83 -7.02 -17.94
CA GLU A 61 -10.00 -7.89 -18.11
C GLU A 61 -10.19 -8.74 -16.85
N SER A 62 -11.40 -9.25 -16.63
CA SER A 62 -11.69 -10.19 -15.53
C SER A 62 -10.75 -11.39 -15.54
N SER A 63 -10.30 -11.81 -14.35
CA SER A 63 -9.22 -12.77 -14.09
C SER A 63 -7.82 -12.25 -14.44
N GLY A 64 -7.70 -10.99 -14.83
CA GLY A 64 -6.45 -10.29 -15.11
C GLY A 64 -5.83 -9.59 -13.90
N VAL A 65 -4.68 -8.97 -14.16
CA VAL A 65 -3.95 -8.15 -13.19
C VAL A 65 -3.91 -6.72 -13.70
N MET A 66 -4.57 -5.82 -12.98
CA MET A 66 -4.43 -4.39 -13.16
C MET A 66 -3.18 -3.90 -12.43
N ARG A 67 -2.54 -2.84 -12.94
CA ARG A 67 -1.37 -2.22 -12.29
C ARG A 67 -1.61 -0.75 -11.97
N PRO A 68 -2.51 -0.42 -11.03
CA PRO A 68 -2.70 0.95 -10.59
C PRO A 68 -1.44 1.56 -10.00
N HIS A 69 -1.22 2.84 -10.31
CA HIS A 69 -0.29 3.65 -9.56
C HIS A 69 -0.82 3.83 -8.14
N ARG A 70 0.00 3.53 -7.14
CA ARG A 70 -0.31 3.68 -5.72
C ARG A 70 -0.60 5.13 -5.39
N SER A 71 -1.53 5.34 -4.47
CA SER A 71 -1.95 6.66 -4.05
C SER A 71 -2.55 6.59 -2.65
N GLY A 72 -2.58 7.72 -1.94
CA GLY A 72 -3.36 7.87 -0.71
C GLY A 72 -4.86 7.80 -0.94
N GLU A 73 -5.35 8.13 -2.14
CA GLU A 73 -6.76 8.06 -2.52
C GLU A 73 -7.21 6.63 -2.86
N ASN A 74 -8.51 6.40 -2.71
CA ASN A 74 -9.13 5.12 -3.01
C ASN A 74 -9.11 4.85 -4.51
N LEU A 75 -8.97 3.58 -4.89
CA LEU A 75 -9.08 3.14 -6.28
C LEU A 75 -10.53 2.73 -6.55
N LEU A 76 -11.19 3.42 -7.47
CA LEU A 76 -12.56 3.11 -7.89
C LEU A 76 -12.51 2.20 -9.11
N VAL A 77 -12.99 0.96 -8.95
CA VAL A 77 -12.99 -0.06 -10.00
C VAL A 77 -14.41 -0.25 -10.51
N THR A 78 -14.59 -0.15 -11.82
CA THR A 78 -15.84 -0.41 -12.52
C THR A 78 -15.62 -1.55 -13.51
N CYS A 79 -16.41 -2.63 -13.38
CA CYS A 79 -16.36 -3.76 -14.29
C CYS A 79 -17.66 -3.86 -15.10
N THR A 80 -17.54 -3.89 -16.43
CA THR A 80 -18.66 -3.92 -17.37
C THR A 80 -18.58 -5.14 -18.30
N LYS A 81 -19.73 -5.71 -18.62
CA LYS A 81 -19.87 -6.77 -19.63
C LYS A 81 -21.26 -6.71 -20.25
N GLU A 82 -21.36 -6.94 -21.55
CA GLU A 82 -22.65 -7.00 -22.23
C GLU A 82 -23.54 -8.09 -21.61
N GLY A 83 -24.81 -7.74 -21.34
CA GLY A 83 -25.78 -8.64 -20.70
C GLY A 83 -25.64 -8.78 -19.18
N GLU A 84 -24.63 -8.18 -18.56
CA GLU A 84 -24.44 -8.16 -17.10
C GLU A 84 -24.66 -6.74 -16.54
N ALA A 85 -25.16 -6.64 -15.32
CA ALA A 85 -25.18 -5.37 -14.61
C ALA A 85 -23.76 -4.95 -14.20
N THR A 86 -23.45 -3.66 -14.29
CA THR A 86 -22.12 -3.13 -13.91
C THR A 86 -21.78 -3.46 -12.45
N GLY A 87 -20.60 -4.02 -12.21
CA GLY A 87 -20.05 -4.19 -10.86
C GLY A 87 -19.18 -2.99 -10.47
N PHE A 88 -19.35 -2.51 -9.24
CA PHE A 88 -18.55 -1.43 -8.67
C PHE A 88 -17.76 -1.94 -7.47
N ALA A 89 -16.51 -1.49 -7.37
CA ALA A 89 -15.62 -1.84 -6.27
C ALA A 89 -14.79 -0.63 -5.84
N THR A 90 -14.89 -0.24 -4.57
CA THR A 90 -14.07 0.79 -3.95
C THR A 90 -12.95 0.14 -3.16
N LEU A 91 -11.72 0.27 -3.63
CA LEU A 91 -10.52 -0.27 -2.98
C LEU A 91 -9.90 0.82 -2.11
N ILE A 92 -9.98 0.63 -0.80
CA ILE A 92 -9.49 1.60 0.17
C ILE A 92 -7.98 1.49 0.28
N SER A 93 -7.33 2.61 0.00
CA SER A 93 -5.89 2.72 0.19
C SER A 93 -5.53 2.85 1.66
N ARG A 94 -4.42 2.20 2.04
CA ARG A 94 -3.83 2.31 3.38
C ARG A 94 -2.34 2.60 3.28
N ALA A 95 -1.84 3.40 4.21
CA ALA A 95 -0.41 3.58 4.38
C ALA A 95 0.22 2.24 4.77
N ASN A 96 1.37 1.93 4.16
CA ASN A 96 2.14 0.76 4.50
C ASN A 96 2.72 0.90 5.92
N GLY A 97 2.70 -0.17 6.73
CA GLY A 97 3.33 -0.15 8.05
C GLY A 97 4.83 0.23 8.04
N GLY A 98 5.50 0.00 6.91
CA GLY A 98 6.90 0.42 6.65
C GLY A 98 7.11 1.92 6.38
N MET A 99 6.04 2.72 6.21
CA MET A 99 6.15 4.19 6.14
C MET A 99 6.83 4.75 7.41
N PHE A 100 6.71 4.06 8.53
CA PHE A 100 7.44 4.35 9.77
C PHE A 100 8.81 3.68 9.90
N GLY A 101 9.08 2.63 9.14
CA GLY A 101 10.37 1.93 9.15
C GLY A 101 11.45 2.67 8.35
N ASN A 102 11.08 3.30 7.23
CA ASN A 102 12.00 4.09 6.41
C ASN A 102 12.36 5.46 7.03
N ILE A 103 11.60 5.92 8.03
CA ILE A 103 12.00 7.08 8.85
C ILE A 103 13.30 6.77 9.60
N LEU A 104 13.53 5.51 9.98
CA LEU A 104 14.74 5.08 10.70
C LEU A 104 16.01 5.10 9.82
N PHE A 105 15.87 5.03 8.48
CA PHE A 105 17.00 5.00 7.54
C PHE A 105 17.13 6.25 6.64
N GLY A 106 16.06 7.05 6.45
CA GLY A 106 16.04 8.21 5.55
C GLY A 106 15.65 9.56 6.18
N GLY A 107 15.32 9.59 7.47
CA GLY A 107 14.79 10.79 8.13
C GLY A 107 13.46 11.28 7.54
N GLY A 108 12.88 12.36 8.10
CA GLY A 108 11.59 12.91 7.64
C GLY A 108 11.52 13.27 6.14
N ILE A 109 12.67 13.40 5.47
CA ILE A 109 12.78 13.62 4.02
C ILE A 109 12.31 12.38 3.24
N GLY A 110 12.66 11.17 3.69
CA GLY A 110 12.24 9.92 3.04
C GLY A 110 10.72 9.73 3.05
N ALA A 111 10.07 10.06 4.18
CA ALA A 111 8.61 9.98 4.32
C ALA A 111 7.87 10.92 3.35
N ILE A 112 8.38 12.14 3.15
CA ILE A 112 7.78 13.12 2.22
C ILE A 112 7.91 12.64 0.77
N ILE A 113 9.07 12.10 0.39
CA ILE A 113 9.30 11.58 -0.97
C ILE A 113 8.41 10.36 -1.25
N ASP A 114 8.30 9.43 -0.30
CA ASP A 114 7.46 8.23 -0.45
C ASP A 114 5.96 8.58 -0.53
N HIS A 115 5.52 9.59 0.21
CA HIS A 115 4.15 10.11 0.10
C HIS A 115 3.90 10.75 -1.28
N ASN A 116 4.79 11.63 -1.74
CA ASN A 116 4.66 12.31 -3.03
C ASN A 116 4.62 11.34 -4.22
N LYS A 117 5.41 10.26 -4.14
CA LYS A 117 5.44 9.18 -5.14
C LYS A 117 4.31 8.16 -4.96
N GLY A 118 3.52 8.24 -3.89
CA GLY A 118 2.46 7.27 -3.57
C GLY A 118 2.96 5.89 -3.12
N THR A 119 4.28 5.64 -3.12
CA THR A 119 4.91 4.36 -2.75
C THR A 119 4.66 4.00 -1.27
N ALA A 120 4.36 5.00 -0.45
CA ALA A 120 3.92 4.86 0.92
C ALA A 120 2.58 4.11 1.06
N TYR A 121 1.77 4.00 0.02
CA TYR A 121 0.41 3.45 0.08
C TYR A 121 0.28 2.10 -0.64
N SER A 122 -0.80 1.38 -0.35
CA SER A 122 -1.16 0.14 -1.05
C SER A 122 -2.67 -0.09 -1.03
N TYR A 123 -3.13 -0.77 -2.08
CA TYR A 123 -4.49 -1.26 -2.26
C TYR A 123 -4.60 -2.74 -1.91
N PRO A 124 -5.81 -3.29 -1.72
CA PRO A 124 -6.02 -4.74 -1.79
C PRO A 124 -5.37 -5.34 -3.03
N ASP A 125 -4.78 -6.53 -2.91
CA ASP A 125 -4.01 -7.18 -3.99
C ASP A 125 -4.82 -8.18 -4.80
N TRP A 126 -5.91 -8.71 -4.24
CA TRP A 126 -6.81 -9.65 -4.92
C TRP A 126 -8.26 -9.46 -4.47
N ILE A 127 -9.13 -9.05 -5.41
CA ILE A 127 -10.53 -8.77 -5.14
C ILE A 127 -11.47 -9.64 -5.96
N ARG A 128 -12.65 -9.91 -5.40
CA ARG A 128 -13.80 -10.48 -6.09
C ARG A 128 -14.90 -9.44 -6.28
N VAL A 129 -15.04 -8.88 -7.46
CA VAL A 129 -16.16 -7.99 -7.80
C VAL A 129 -17.42 -8.81 -8.11
N ILE A 130 -18.55 -8.41 -7.54
CA ILE A 130 -19.86 -8.97 -7.88
C ILE A 130 -20.57 -8.05 -8.87
N MET A 131 -20.93 -8.59 -10.03
CA MET A 131 -21.64 -7.86 -11.08
C MET A 131 -23.01 -7.40 -10.56
N GLY A 132 -23.30 -6.11 -10.71
CA GLY A 132 -24.54 -5.48 -10.23
C GLY A 132 -24.57 -5.12 -8.74
N ASP A 133 -23.44 -5.19 -8.04
CA ASP A 133 -23.28 -4.70 -6.67
C ASP A 133 -22.26 -3.56 -6.59
N ASP A 134 -22.29 -2.83 -5.47
CA ASP A 134 -21.29 -1.84 -5.09
C ASP A 134 -20.64 -2.26 -3.76
N LEU A 135 -19.36 -2.59 -3.84
CA LEU A 135 -18.62 -3.24 -2.77
C LEU A 135 -17.38 -2.45 -2.36
N VAL A 136 -17.03 -2.49 -1.09
CA VAL A 136 -15.86 -1.84 -0.50
C VAL A 136 -14.86 -2.89 -0.03
N TYR A 137 -13.58 -2.65 -0.30
CA TYR A 137 -12.47 -3.52 0.03
C TYR A 137 -11.42 -2.72 0.79
N ASP A 138 -11.28 -2.97 2.09
CA ASP A 138 -10.28 -2.28 2.89
C ASP A 138 -8.93 -3.01 2.85
N ARG A 139 -7.85 -2.35 2.42
CA ARG A 139 -6.49 -2.92 2.44
C ARG A 139 -6.10 -3.47 3.81
N LYS A 140 -6.64 -2.93 4.90
CA LYS A 140 -6.40 -3.43 6.26
C LYS A 140 -6.80 -4.89 6.44
N ASN A 141 -7.82 -5.33 5.73
CA ASN A 141 -8.37 -6.68 5.81
C ASN A 141 -7.72 -7.64 4.80
N ASN A 142 -6.77 -7.16 3.98
CA ASN A 142 -6.11 -7.96 2.96
C ASN A 142 -5.16 -8.98 3.58
N LYS A 143 -5.34 -10.25 3.23
CA LYS A 143 -4.44 -11.35 3.60
C LYS A 143 -3.69 -11.81 2.36
N GLU A 144 -2.42 -12.12 2.54
CA GLU A 144 -1.57 -12.54 1.44
C GLU A 144 -2.08 -13.85 0.82
N ASN A 145 -2.14 -13.90 -0.52
CA ASN A 145 -2.60 -15.06 -1.30
C ASN A 145 -4.07 -15.48 -1.04
N GLU A 146 -4.90 -14.63 -0.43
CA GLU A 146 -6.33 -14.88 -0.25
C GLU A 146 -7.15 -13.85 -1.04
N ILE A 147 -8.19 -14.33 -1.75
CA ILE A 147 -9.13 -13.44 -2.43
C ILE A 147 -10.00 -12.71 -1.41
N MET A 148 -10.09 -11.38 -1.53
CA MET A 148 -10.97 -10.58 -0.69
C MET A 148 -12.41 -10.59 -1.21
N LEU A 149 -13.35 -10.80 -0.29
CA LEU A 149 -14.77 -10.54 -0.49
C LEU A 149 -15.09 -9.12 -0.03
N GLY A 150 -15.84 -8.39 -0.85
CA GLY A 150 -16.21 -7.01 -0.56
C GLY A 150 -17.37 -6.92 0.43
N GLN A 151 -17.42 -5.83 1.18
CA GLN A 151 -18.56 -5.45 2.02
C GLN A 151 -19.47 -4.52 1.21
N SER A 152 -20.78 -4.57 1.44
CA SER A 152 -21.71 -3.61 0.80
C SER A 152 -21.31 -2.17 1.12
N ALA A 153 -21.30 -1.30 0.09
CA ALA A 153 -21.04 0.13 0.20
C ALA A 153 -22.19 0.90 0.90
N SER A 154 -22.65 0.42 2.06
CA SER A 154 -23.67 1.11 2.84
C SER A 154 -23.13 2.44 3.38
N PRO A 155 -23.97 3.46 3.58
CA PRO A 155 -23.54 4.75 4.13
C PRO A 155 -22.82 4.63 5.48
N GLU A 156 -23.22 3.65 6.30
CA GLU A 156 -22.60 3.37 7.58
C GLU A 156 -21.18 2.81 7.42
N GLU A 157 -20.99 1.82 6.54
CA GLU A 157 -19.67 1.23 6.27
C GLU A 157 -18.73 2.24 5.62
N LEU A 158 -19.21 3.01 4.64
CA LEU A 158 -18.45 4.10 4.03
C LEU A 158 -17.99 5.12 5.08
N LYS A 159 -18.86 5.49 6.03
CA LYS A 159 -18.52 6.39 7.13
C LYS A 159 -17.48 5.78 8.07
N LYS A 160 -17.63 4.51 8.46
CA LYS A 160 -16.65 3.80 9.31
C LYS A 160 -15.27 3.75 8.66
N VAL A 161 -15.22 3.38 7.37
CA VAL A 161 -13.98 3.28 6.59
C VAL A 161 -13.30 4.65 6.45
N ALA A 162 -14.06 5.72 6.20
CA ALA A 162 -13.54 7.08 6.09
C ALA A 162 -12.99 7.59 7.43
N LEU A 163 -13.71 7.36 8.53
CA LEU A 163 -13.24 7.71 9.88
C LEU A 163 -11.94 6.96 10.23
N ALA A 164 -11.90 5.65 10.01
CA ALA A 164 -10.71 4.84 10.26
C ALA A 164 -9.51 5.30 9.41
N LYS A 165 -9.75 5.71 8.15
CA LYS A 165 -8.71 6.28 7.29
C LYS A 165 -8.14 7.58 7.87
N ALA A 166 -9.02 8.50 8.28
CA ALA A 166 -8.63 9.79 8.83
C ALA A 166 -7.86 9.64 10.14
N ASP A 167 -8.27 8.72 11.02
CA ASP A 167 -7.57 8.43 12.27
C ASP A 167 -6.17 7.86 12.03
N GLU A 168 -6.02 6.94 11.06
CA GLU A 168 -4.72 6.39 10.67
C GLU A 168 -3.80 7.46 10.05
N GLU A 169 -4.33 8.34 9.20
CA GLU A 169 -3.59 9.47 8.62
C GLU A 169 -3.15 10.48 9.68
N LYS A 170 -4.05 10.85 10.60
CA LYS A 170 -3.74 11.75 11.70
C LYS A 170 -2.68 11.17 12.64
N ALA A 171 -2.84 9.91 13.05
CA ALA A 171 -1.84 9.23 13.87
C ALA A 171 -0.48 9.19 13.16
N ALA A 172 -0.49 9.05 11.83
CA ALA A 172 0.74 9.06 11.06
C ALA A 172 1.41 10.45 11.03
N GLN A 173 0.62 11.51 10.85
CA GLN A 173 1.10 12.90 10.87
C GLN A 173 1.64 13.30 12.25
N ASP A 174 0.93 12.95 13.33
CA ASP A 174 1.35 13.25 14.71
C ASP A 174 2.70 12.62 15.03
N LYS A 175 2.91 11.37 14.60
CA LYS A 175 4.20 10.68 14.76
C LYS A 175 5.32 11.32 13.93
N ALA A 176 5.04 11.68 12.68
CA ALA A 176 6.01 12.38 11.83
C ALA A 176 6.41 13.75 12.41
N LEU A 177 5.45 14.50 12.95
CA LEU A 177 5.71 15.78 13.63
C LEU A 177 6.56 15.60 14.88
N ALA A 178 6.26 14.58 15.71
CA ALA A 178 7.06 14.28 16.90
C ALA A 178 8.51 13.92 16.54
N GLU A 179 8.72 13.14 15.48
CA GLU A 179 10.05 12.78 14.99
C GLU A 179 10.79 14.00 14.42
N GLN A 180 10.13 14.85 13.65
CA GLN A 180 10.71 16.12 13.18
C GLN A 180 11.12 17.03 14.33
N ASN A 181 10.26 17.18 15.35
CA ASN A 181 10.57 17.96 16.55
C ASN A 181 11.79 17.37 17.28
N SER A 182 11.86 16.05 17.42
CA SER A 182 13.01 15.37 18.05
C SER A 182 14.31 15.57 17.25
N ALA A 183 14.24 15.56 15.92
CA ALA A 183 15.39 15.80 15.05
C ALA A 183 15.87 17.26 15.13
N LYS A 184 14.94 18.22 15.19
CA LYS A 184 15.25 19.64 15.37
C LYS A 184 15.96 19.89 16.70
N VAL A 185 15.46 19.33 17.80
CA VAL A 185 16.10 19.43 19.13
C VAL A 185 17.53 18.84 19.10
N LYS A 186 17.74 17.71 18.42
CA LYS A 186 19.08 17.11 18.27
C LYS A 186 20.03 17.97 17.42
N ALA A 187 19.52 18.60 16.36
CA ALA A 187 20.31 19.50 15.53
C ALA A 187 20.73 20.77 16.30
N GLU A 188 19.81 21.35 17.06
CA GLU A 188 20.08 22.52 17.93
C GLU A 188 21.06 22.18 19.05
N ALA A 189 20.97 20.98 19.66
CA ALA A 189 21.92 20.53 20.68
C ALA A 189 23.32 20.21 20.12
N GLY A 190 23.42 19.80 18.86
CA GLY A 190 24.69 19.53 18.18
C GLY A 190 25.44 20.80 17.74
N GLN A 191 24.77 21.95 17.70
CA GLN A 191 25.34 23.26 17.35
C GLN A 191 25.89 24.03 18.55
N ALA A 192 25.78 23.47 19.76
CA ALA A 192 26.20 24.08 21.03
C ALA A 192 27.49 23.47 21.62
N ASN A 193 28.40 22.96 20.78
CA ASN A 193 29.76 22.60 21.20
C ASN A 193 30.75 23.33 20.26
N PRO A 194 31.68 24.14 20.80
CA PRO A 194 32.47 25.12 20.04
C PRO A 194 33.49 24.51 19.08
#